data_AF-A0AAD9TMJ7-F1
#
_entry.id   AF-A0AAD9TMJ7-F1
#
_cell.length_a   1.000
_cell.length_b   1.000
_cell.length_c   1.000
_cell.angle_alpha   90.00
_cell.angle_beta   90.00
_cell.angle_gamma   90.00
#
_symmetry.space_group_name_H-M   'P 1'
#
loop_
_entity.id
_entity.type
_entity.pdbx_description
1 polymer ?
#
loop_
_entity_poly.entity_id
_entity_poly.type
_entity_poly.pdbx_seq_one_letter_code
_entity_poly.pdbx_strand_id
1 'polypeptide(L)'
;MASSTFKNIFKLETPTLYWILSQNQASLEQPGKILFLKYEDLEEDINSHVKRLAEFLGCPFSIDEESRGVIEEISKLCSFDHFKILEVNKSGKLPSGHANSTFFRKGKVGDSGNYLTSSMSNHLEKLMEDKLNGSGLTFKKS
;
A
#
# COMPACT_ATOMS: atom_id res chain seq x y z
N MET A 1 -21.80 23.68 1.87
CA MET A 1 -20.52 24.20 2.42
C MET A 1 -19.49 23.07 2.54
N ALA A 2 -18.96 22.57 1.41
CA ALA A 2 -17.90 21.55 1.36
C ALA A 2 -16.74 22.01 0.45
N SER A 3 -16.39 23.30 0.48
CA SER A 3 -15.52 23.91 -0.53
C SER A 3 -14.12 24.30 -0.02
N SER A 4 -13.97 24.61 1.27
CA SER A 4 -12.67 25.03 1.84
C SER A 4 -11.79 23.85 2.24
N THR A 5 -12.36 22.80 2.85
CA THR A 5 -11.61 21.60 3.28
C THR A 5 -11.03 20.84 2.09
N PHE A 6 -11.80 20.70 1.01
CA PHE A 6 -11.34 20.04 -0.21
C PHE A 6 -10.19 20.80 -0.86
N LYS A 7 -10.30 22.13 -1.05
CA LYS A 7 -9.22 22.95 -1.62
C LYS A 7 -7.90 22.88 -0.85
N ASN A 8 -7.94 22.63 0.46
CA ASN A 8 -6.74 22.48 1.28
C ASN A 8 -6.09 21.09 1.17
N ILE A 9 -6.87 20.03 0.90
CA ILE A 9 -6.33 18.69 0.59
C ILE A 9 -5.52 18.76 -0.71
N PHE A 10 -6.05 19.42 -1.75
CA PHE A 10 -5.40 19.54 -3.07
C PHE A 10 -4.09 20.35 -3.07
N LYS A 11 -3.87 21.26 -2.12
CA LYS A 11 -2.58 21.97 -1.97
C LYS A 11 -1.46 21.08 -1.41
N LEU A 12 -1.80 19.95 -0.78
CA LEU A 12 -0.89 18.96 -0.23
C LEU A 12 -0.63 17.77 -1.18
N GLU A 13 -1.25 17.76 -2.38
CA GLU A 13 -1.16 16.65 -3.33
C GLU A 13 0.09 16.68 -4.24
N THR A 14 0.69 17.85 -4.43
CA THR A 14 1.92 17.96 -5.22
C THR A 14 3.15 17.40 -4.50
N PRO A 15 3.35 17.57 -3.17
CA PRO A 15 4.45 16.95 -2.45
C PRO A 15 4.37 15.42 -2.40
N THR A 16 3.17 14.83 -2.29
CA THR A 16 3.02 13.37 -2.15
C THR A 16 3.32 12.63 -3.44
N LEU A 17 2.79 13.09 -4.59
CA LEU A 17 3.13 12.48 -5.89
C LEU A 17 4.61 12.68 -6.23
N TYR A 18 5.18 13.84 -5.91
CA TYR A 18 6.62 14.07 -6.10
C TYR A 18 7.47 13.15 -5.21
N TRP A 19 7.05 12.93 -3.97
CA TRP A 19 7.72 11.99 -3.07
C TRP A 19 7.65 10.56 -3.61
N ILE A 20 6.47 10.09 -4.07
CA ILE A 20 6.31 8.77 -4.68
C ILE A 20 7.26 8.60 -5.87
N LEU A 21 7.30 9.58 -6.78
CA LEU A 21 8.20 9.58 -7.93
C LEU A 21 9.67 9.51 -7.51
N SER A 22 10.06 10.31 -6.52
CA SER A 22 11.42 10.33 -5.98
C SER A 22 11.80 8.98 -5.35
N GLN A 23 10.91 8.36 -4.57
CA GLN A 23 11.18 7.04 -3.98
C GLN A 23 11.27 5.94 -5.04
N ASN A 24 10.39 5.96 -6.05
CA ASN A 24 10.47 5.03 -7.16
C ASN A 24 11.80 5.17 -7.91
N GLN A 25 12.18 6.39 -8.28
CA GLN A 25 13.44 6.65 -8.97
C GLN A 25 14.64 6.19 -8.12
N ALA A 26 14.63 6.49 -6.81
CA ALA A 26 15.69 6.05 -5.91
C ALA A 26 15.78 4.52 -5.81
N SER A 27 14.64 3.81 -5.90
CA SER A 27 14.62 2.35 -5.93
C SER A 27 15.23 1.76 -7.21
N LEU A 28 15.11 2.46 -8.34
CA LEU A 28 15.73 2.05 -9.60
C LEU A 28 17.24 2.32 -9.59
N GLU A 29 17.67 3.43 -8.97
CA GLU A 29 19.09 3.78 -8.83
C GLU A 29 19.82 2.91 -7.80
N GLN A 30 19.12 2.45 -6.76
CA GLN A 30 19.70 1.69 -5.64
C GLN A 30 18.85 0.45 -5.28
N PRO A 31 18.68 -0.52 -6.19
CA PRO A 31 17.78 -1.65 -5.99
C PRO A 31 18.17 -2.60 -4.84
N GLY A 32 19.43 -2.59 -4.41
CA GLY A 32 19.90 -3.34 -3.25
C GLY A 32 19.75 -2.61 -1.90
N LYS A 33 19.24 -1.37 -1.90
CA LYS A 33 19.07 -0.54 -0.69
C LYS A 33 17.64 -0.05 -0.50
N ILE A 34 16.89 0.11 -1.59
CA ILE A 34 15.52 0.60 -1.57
C ILE A 34 14.63 -0.37 -2.33
N LEU A 35 13.63 -0.92 -1.63
CA LEU A 35 12.60 -1.76 -2.21
C LEU A 35 11.30 -0.96 -2.34
N PHE A 36 10.89 -0.68 -3.58
CA PHE A 36 9.60 -0.05 -3.86
C PHE A 36 8.51 -1.11 -4.08
N LEU A 37 7.41 -0.98 -3.35
CA LEU A 37 6.24 -1.88 -3.38
C LEU A 37 4.96 -1.05 -3.51
N LYS A 38 4.00 -1.55 -4.29
CA LYS A 38 2.64 -0.99 -4.41
C LYS A 38 1.67 -1.88 -3.63
N TYR A 39 0.73 -1.25 -2.92
CA TYR A 39 -0.25 -1.99 -2.12
C TYR A 39 -1.16 -2.87 -2.98
N GLU A 40 -1.55 -2.37 -4.16
CA GLU A 40 -2.41 -3.08 -5.10
C GLU A 40 -1.75 -4.35 -5.63
N ASP A 41 -0.44 -4.30 -5.92
CA ASP A 41 0.30 -5.47 -6.37
C ASP A 41 0.46 -6.49 -5.23
N LEU A 42 0.62 -6.01 -3.98
CA LEU A 42 0.65 -6.87 -2.78
C LEU A 42 -0.68 -7.60 -2.55
N GLU A 43 -1.81 -6.94 -2.78
CA GLU A 43 -3.13 -7.57 -2.65
C GLU A 43 -3.35 -8.65 -3.74
N GLU A 44 -2.80 -8.43 -4.94
CA GLU A 44 -2.94 -9.36 -6.06
C GLU A 44 -2.08 -10.63 -5.91
N ASP A 45 -0.81 -10.49 -5.51
CA ASP A 45 0.09 -11.63 -5.35
C ASP A 45 1.05 -11.46 -4.16
N ILE A 46 0.49 -11.63 -2.96
CA ILE A 46 1.24 -11.47 -1.71
C ILE A 46 2.43 -12.44 -1.60
N ASN A 47 2.33 -13.67 -2.12
CA ASN A 47 3.37 -14.69 -1.98
C ASN A 47 4.63 -14.32 -2.77
N SER A 48 4.47 -13.90 -4.02
CA SER A 48 5.60 -13.43 -4.83
C SER A 48 6.28 -12.23 -4.20
N HIS A 49 5.51 -11.32 -3.60
CA HIS A 49 6.06 -10.15 -2.92
C HIS A 49 6.74 -10.48 -1.59
N VAL A 50 6.24 -11.44 -0.81
CA VAL A 50 6.92 -11.93 0.40
C VAL A 50 8.26 -12.56 0.04
N LYS A 51 8.31 -13.36 -1.03
CA LYS A 51 9.56 -13.92 -1.56
C LYS A 51 10.55 -12.83 -1.96
N ARG A 52 10.10 -11.85 -2.76
CA ARG A 52 10.92 -10.70 -3.18
C ARG A 52 11.43 -9.89 -1.98
N LEU A 53 10.62 -9.71 -0.95
CA LEU A 53 11.02 -9.01 0.28
C LEU A 53 12.11 -9.78 1.03
N ALA A 54 11.97 -11.10 1.15
CA ALA A 54 12.95 -11.95 1.80
C ALA A 54 14.31 -11.93 1.06
N GLU A 55 14.28 -12.00 -0.28
CA GLU A 55 15.47 -11.83 -1.12
C GLU A 55 16.13 -10.46 -0.88
N PHE A 56 15.35 -9.39 -0.87
CA PHE A 56 15.85 -8.03 -0.63
C PHE A 56 16.47 -7.86 0.77
N LEU A 57 15.93 -8.54 1.79
CA LEU A 57 16.47 -8.52 3.15
C LEU A 57 17.69 -9.43 3.33
N GLY A 58 18.11 -10.17 2.29
CA GLY A 58 19.23 -11.10 2.35
C GLY A 58 18.90 -12.42 3.07
N CYS A 59 17.62 -12.75 3.19
CA CYS A 59 17.12 -14.00 3.78
C CYS A 59 16.22 -14.77 2.80
N PRO A 60 16.72 -15.13 1.60
CA PRO A 60 15.91 -15.84 0.62
C PRO A 60 15.43 -17.19 1.17
N PHE A 61 14.21 -17.58 0.81
CA PHE A 61 13.68 -18.90 1.16
C PHE A 61 14.46 -20.00 0.45
N SER A 62 14.67 -21.11 1.16
CA SER A 62 15.20 -22.33 0.58
C SER A 62 14.13 -23.11 -0.18
N ILE A 63 14.55 -23.99 -1.10
CA ILE A 63 13.64 -24.89 -1.84
C ILE A 63 12.78 -25.72 -0.89
N ASP A 64 13.35 -26.16 0.23
CA ASP A 64 12.64 -26.92 1.26
C ASP A 64 11.54 -26.07 1.92
N GLU A 65 11.84 -24.84 2.32
CA GLU A 65 10.85 -23.91 2.90
C GLU A 65 9.72 -23.58 1.93
N GLU A 66 10.05 -23.34 0.65
CA GLU A 66 9.05 -23.15 -0.40
C GLU A 66 8.17 -24.40 -0.56
N SER A 67 8.78 -25.59 -0.59
CA SER A 67 8.04 -26.85 -0.72
C SER A 67 7.15 -27.17 0.49
N ARG A 68 7.51 -26.67 1.67
CA ARG A 68 6.73 -26.77 2.91
C ARG A 68 5.64 -25.71 3.03
N GLY A 69 5.54 -24.77 2.09
CA GLY A 69 4.52 -23.73 2.09
C GLY A 69 4.75 -22.64 3.14
N VAL A 70 6.01 -22.38 3.52
CA VAL A 70 6.35 -21.37 4.53
C VAL A 70 5.94 -19.96 4.09
N ILE A 71 6.01 -19.67 2.79
CA ILE A 71 5.60 -18.38 2.23
C ILE A 71 4.10 -18.16 2.45
N GLU A 72 3.28 -19.17 2.14
CA GLU A 72 1.83 -19.16 2.32
C GLU A 72 1.46 -19.01 3.80
N GLU A 73 2.20 -19.68 4.69
CA GLU A 73 2.00 -19.57 6.14
C GLU A 73 2.28 -18.15 6.63
N ILE A 74 3.40 -17.55 6.23
CA ILE A 74 3.73 -16.16 6.54
C ILE A 74 2.67 -15.21 5.99
N SER A 75 2.28 -15.35 4.72
CA SER A 75 1.24 -14.52 4.09
C SER A 75 -0.09 -14.63 4.85
N LYS A 76 -0.47 -15.82 5.29
CA LYS A 76 -1.69 -16.05 6.08
C LYS A 76 -1.61 -15.43 7.47
N LEU A 77 -0.50 -15.63 8.18
CA LEU A 77 -0.26 -15.04 9.51
C LEU A 77 -0.24 -13.51 9.43
N CYS A 78 0.34 -12.96 8.37
CA CYS A 78 0.45 -11.53 8.17
C CYS A 78 -0.75 -10.91 7.44
N SER A 79 -1.80 -11.68 7.14
CA SER A 79 -2.96 -11.20 6.40
C SER A 79 -3.76 -10.17 7.19
N PHE A 80 -4.40 -9.26 6.46
CA PHE A 80 -5.28 -8.24 7.05
C PHE A 80 -6.38 -8.88 7.92
N ASP A 81 -7.01 -9.95 7.41
CA ASP A 81 -8.08 -10.66 8.13
C ASP A 81 -7.58 -11.31 9.42
N HIS A 82 -6.38 -11.91 9.39
CA HIS A 82 -5.78 -12.49 10.59
C HIS A 82 -5.45 -11.41 11.63
N PHE A 83 -4.74 -10.36 11.24
CA PHE A 83 -4.38 -9.27 12.16
C PHE A 83 -5.62 -8.58 12.74
N LYS A 84 -6.65 -8.35 11.94
CA LYS A 84 -7.89 -7.68 12.39
C LYS A 84 -8.61 -8.45 13.49
N ILE A 85 -8.49 -9.78 13.53
CA ILE A 85 -9.19 -10.60 14.52
C ILE A 85 -8.41 -10.85 15.81
N LEU A 86 -7.12 -10.52 15.87
CA LEU A 86 -6.31 -10.66 17.07
C LEU A 86 -6.86 -9.79 18.22
N GLU A 87 -6.92 -10.33 19.43
CA GLU A 87 -7.51 -9.63 20.59
C GLU A 87 -6.85 -8.29 20.87
N VAL A 88 -5.52 -8.23 20.76
CA VAL A 88 -4.76 -6.98 20.91
C VAL A 88 -5.21 -5.90 19.91
N ASN A 89 -5.69 -6.28 18.73
CA ASN A 89 -6.16 -5.35 17.70
C ASN A 89 -7.64 -5.03 17.80
N LYS A 90 -8.46 -5.93 18.38
CA LYS A 90 -9.88 -5.67 18.63
C LYS A 90 -10.13 -4.79 19.84
N SER A 91 -9.49 -5.10 20.96
CA SER A 91 -9.79 -4.52 22.28
C SER A 91 -8.65 -3.68 22.85
N GLY A 92 -7.43 -3.83 22.31
CA GLY A 92 -6.27 -3.06 22.75
C GLY A 92 -6.36 -1.58 22.41
N LYS A 93 -5.55 -0.78 23.12
CA LYS A 93 -5.43 0.67 22.93
C LYS A 93 -3.96 1.06 22.97
N LEU A 94 -3.62 2.08 22.18
CA LEU A 94 -2.33 2.76 22.29
C LEU A 94 -2.23 3.52 23.63
N PRO A 95 -1.02 3.85 24.09
CA PRO A 95 -0.83 4.74 25.25
C PRO A 95 -1.54 6.09 25.11
N SER A 96 -1.78 6.55 23.88
CA SER A 96 -2.56 7.75 23.57
C SER A 96 -4.09 7.58 23.73
N GLY A 97 -4.57 6.39 24.08
CA GLY A 97 -6.00 6.06 24.27
C GLY A 97 -6.74 5.62 23.00
N HIS A 98 -6.12 5.73 21.83
CA HIS A 98 -6.72 5.30 20.56
C HIS A 98 -6.86 3.77 20.52
N ALA A 99 -8.05 3.27 20.16
CA ALA A 99 -8.30 1.85 20.01
C ALA A 99 -7.54 1.28 18.81
N ASN A 100 -6.89 0.13 18.98
CA ASN A 100 -6.11 -0.50 17.91
C ASN A 100 -7.00 -0.88 16.71
N SER A 101 -8.29 -1.12 16.95
CA SER A 101 -9.26 -1.47 15.91
C SER A 101 -9.44 -0.36 14.86
N THR A 102 -9.11 0.90 15.17
CA THR A 102 -9.20 2.01 14.20
C THR A 102 -8.19 1.88 13.06
N PHE A 103 -7.10 1.13 13.25
CA PHE A 103 -6.12 0.88 12.20
C PHE A 103 -6.58 -0.18 11.18
N PHE A 104 -7.59 -1.00 11.51
CA PHE A 104 -8.06 -2.12 10.69
C PHE A 104 -9.46 -1.86 10.08
N ARG A 105 -9.51 -0.98 9.08
CA ARG A 105 -10.76 -0.55 8.42
C ARG A 105 -11.35 -1.63 7.49
N LYS A 106 -11.01 -1.59 6.19
CA LYS A 106 -11.48 -2.55 5.17
C LYS A 106 -10.37 -3.38 4.53
N GLY A 107 -9.17 -2.82 4.36
CA GLY A 107 -8.02 -3.54 3.77
C GLY A 107 -8.24 -3.95 2.32
N LYS A 108 -8.96 -3.17 1.52
CA LYS A 108 -9.35 -3.50 0.14
C LYS A 108 -9.00 -2.39 -0.83
N VAL A 109 -8.57 -2.76 -2.03
CA VAL A 109 -8.41 -1.84 -3.15
C VAL A 109 -9.79 -1.43 -3.71
N GLY A 110 -9.88 -0.22 -4.26
CA GLY A 110 -11.09 0.28 -4.94
C GLY A 110 -12.21 0.82 -4.03
N ASP A 111 -12.05 0.79 -2.71
CA ASP A 111 -13.07 1.30 -1.79
C ASP A 111 -13.32 2.82 -1.93
N SER A 112 -12.41 3.55 -2.60
CA SER A 112 -12.57 4.95 -2.95
C SER A 112 -13.83 5.22 -3.78
N GLY A 113 -14.28 4.26 -4.61
CA GLY A 113 -15.51 4.36 -5.41
C GLY A 113 -16.78 4.52 -4.56
N ASN A 114 -16.74 4.15 -3.27
CA ASN A 114 -17.86 4.36 -2.34
C ASN A 114 -17.94 5.78 -1.77
N TYR A 115 -16.90 6.61 -1.98
CA TYR A 115 -16.79 7.94 -1.36
C TYR A 115 -16.56 9.05 -2.38
N LEU A 116 -15.93 8.77 -3.51
CA LEU A 116 -15.63 9.74 -4.55
C LEU A 116 -16.74 9.80 -5.60
N THR A 117 -17.14 11.01 -5.98
CA THR A 117 -17.99 11.19 -7.16
C THR A 117 -17.17 10.97 -8.44
N SER A 118 -17.83 10.61 -9.55
CA SER A 118 -17.15 10.42 -10.84
C SER A 118 -16.33 11.65 -11.26
N SER A 119 -16.81 12.87 -10.98
CA SER A 119 -16.05 14.10 -11.26
C SER A 119 -14.77 14.20 -10.43
N MET A 120 -14.77 13.73 -9.18
CA MET A 120 -13.59 13.75 -8.31
C MET A 120 -12.59 12.68 -8.75
N SER A 121 -13.06 11.47 -9.05
CA SER A 121 -12.21 10.39 -9.56
C SER A 121 -11.55 10.77 -10.88
N ASN A 122 -12.31 11.29 -11.84
CA ASN A 122 -11.77 11.73 -13.14
C ASN A 122 -10.72 12.85 -12.97
N HIS A 123 -10.91 13.75 -12.00
CA HIS A 123 -9.95 14.80 -11.73
C HIS A 123 -8.64 14.24 -11.16
N LEU A 124 -8.72 13.32 -10.19
CA LEU A 124 -7.56 12.65 -9.61
C LEU A 124 -6.82 11.80 -10.65
N GLU A 125 -7.54 11.05 -11.47
CA GLU A 125 -6.94 10.26 -12.56
C GLU A 125 -6.13 11.13 -13.51
N LYS A 126 -6.69 12.27 -13.93
CA LYS A 126 -5.99 13.21 -14.81
C LYS A 126 -4.74 13.78 -14.14
N LEU A 127 -4.82 14.15 -12.86
CA LEU A 127 -3.66 14.64 -12.11
C LEU A 127 -2.57 13.57 -11.99
N MET A 128 -2.94 12.32 -11.72
CA MET A 128 -2.00 11.21 -11.68
C MET A 128 -1.35 10.97 -13.04
N GLU A 129 -2.14 10.97 -14.13
CA GLU A 129 -1.63 10.82 -15.49
C GLU A 129 -0.64 11.94 -15.84
N ASP A 130 -1.02 13.20 -15.62
CA ASP A 130 -0.17 14.36 -15.92
C ASP A 130 1.15 14.34 -15.14
N LYS A 131 1.16 13.83 -13.90
CA LYS A 131 2.35 13.81 -13.03
C LYS A 131 3.21 12.57 -13.16
N LEU A 132 2.61 11.41 -13.39
CA LEU A 132 3.32 10.14 -13.48
C LEU A 132 3.76 9.81 -14.90
N ASN A 133 3.28 10.55 -15.91
CA ASN A 133 3.69 10.36 -17.29
C ASN A 133 5.22 10.42 -17.43
N GLY A 134 5.78 9.46 -18.16
CA GLY A 134 7.22 9.34 -18.38
C GLY A 134 8.03 8.76 -17.21
N SER A 135 7.43 8.54 -16.03
CA SER A 135 8.13 7.96 -14.87
C SER A 135 8.24 6.43 -14.89
N GLY A 136 7.50 5.77 -15.79
CA GLY A 136 7.34 4.30 -15.79
C GLY A 136 6.43 3.75 -14.69
N LEU A 137 5.92 4.59 -13.77
CA LEU A 137 4.95 4.18 -12.78
C LEU A 137 3.54 4.11 -13.36
N THR A 138 2.90 2.97 -13.18
CA THR A 138 1.49 2.76 -13.53
C THR A 138 0.73 2.16 -12.33
N PHE A 139 -0.49 2.66 -12.16
CA PHE A 139 -1.45 2.18 -11.15
C PHE A 139 -2.66 1.61 -11.87
N LYS A 140 -3.19 0.50 -11.38
CA LYS A 140 -4.42 -0.09 -11.91
C LYS A 140 -5.59 0.82 -11.58
N LYS A 141 -6.46 1.08 -12.56
CA LYS A 141 -7.71 1.79 -12.32
C LYS A 141 -8.67 0.84 -11.60
N SER A 142 -9.31 1.34 -10.54
CA SER A 142 -10.32 0.63 -9.75
C SER A 142 -11.73 1.02 -10.19
#